data_AF-A0A525CAS0-F1
#
_entry.id   AF-A0A525CAS0-F1
#
_cell.length_a   1.000
_cell.length_b   1.000
_cell.length_c   1.000
_cell.angle_alpha   90.00
_cell.angle_beta   90.00
_cell.angle_gamma   90.00
#
_symmetry.space_group_name_H-M   'P 1'
#
loop_
_entity.id
_entity.type
_entity.pdbx_description
1 polymer ?
#
loop_
_entity_poly.entity_id
_entity_poly.type
_entity_poly.pdbx_seq_one_letter_code
_entity_poly.pdbx_strand_id
1 'polypeptide(L)'
;MKWVSRSAKILFWGLVALSLLVCYSATRLQRRFGHSINEQDTQSMVVERLGEPERTIEATQELVWTDRYLLIWWEERVVFGNDGLPLSITRLKHVGVPWLHMTSTEYEHTRGCP
;
A
#
# COMPACT_ATOMS: atom_id res chain seq x y z
N MET A 1 -34.81 23.09 28.80
CA MET A 1 -33.48 22.68 28.28
C MET A 1 -33.34 21.17 28.44
N LYS A 2 -33.38 20.41 27.34
CA LYS A 2 -33.24 18.94 27.39
C LYS A 2 -31.78 18.59 27.70
N TRP A 3 -31.55 18.00 28.87
CA TRP A 3 -30.25 17.47 29.27
C TRP A 3 -29.88 16.32 28.34
N VAL A 4 -29.05 16.61 27.32
CA VAL A 4 -28.45 15.55 26.51
C VAL A 4 -27.51 14.77 27.41
N SER A 5 -27.86 13.51 27.67
CA SER A 5 -27.09 12.55 28.47
C SER A 5 -25.63 12.56 28.04
N ARG A 6 -24.70 12.56 29.01
CA ARG A 6 -23.24 12.51 28.76
C ARG A 6 -22.87 11.33 27.86
N SER A 7 -23.60 10.21 27.94
CA SER A 7 -23.42 9.03 27.09
C SER A 7 -23.74 9.29 25.62
N ALA A 8 -24.75 10.12 25.33
CA ALA A 8 -25.09 10.48 23.95
C ALA A 8 -24.01 11.37 23.31
N LYS A 9 -23.34 12.22 24.11
CA LYS A 9 -22.19 13.01 23.64
C LYS A 9 -20.99 12.12 23.30
N ILE A 10 -20.69 11.13 24.14
CA ILE A 10 -19.59 10.19 23.91
C ILE A 10 -19.84 9.35 22.65
N LEU A 11 -21.06 8.82 22.48
CA LEU A 11 -21.45 8.07 21.29
C LEU A 11 -21.34 8.93 20.02
N PHE A 12 -21.78 10.18 20.07
CA PHE A 12 -21.68 11.11 18.96
C PHE A 12 -20.21 11.35 18.55
N TRP A 13 -19.34 11.69 19.49
CA TRP A 13 -17.92 11.90 19.19
C TRP A 13 -17.20 10.63 18.74
N GLY A 14 -17.57 9.47 19.28
CA GLY A 14 -17.07 8.17 18.84
C GLY A 14 -17.44 7.88 17.38
N LEU A 15 -18.69 8.16 16.99
CA LEU A 15 -19.15 8.05 15.60
C LEU A 15 -18.41 9.04 14.68
N VAL A 16 -18.28 10.30 15.09
CA VAL A 16 -17.54 11.31 14.31
C VAL A 16 -16.09 10.91 14.10
N ALA A 17 -15.41 10.44 15.16
CA ALA A 17 -14.03 9.97 15.06
C ALA A 17 -13.91 8.76 14.12
N LEU A 18 -14.82 7.80 14.21
CA LEU A 18 -14.86 6.64 13.32
C LEU A 18 -15.09 7.07 11.86
N SER A 19 -16.03 7.98 11.60
CA SER A 19 -16.29 8.51 10.26
C SER A 19 -15.08 9.25 9.69
N LEU A 20 -14.40 10.07 10.50
CA LEU A 20 -13.16 10.73 10.07
C LEU A 20 -12.06 9.71 9.76
N LEU A 21 -11.94 8.66 10.57
CA LEU A 21 -10.97 7.60 10.37
C LEU A 21 -11.25 6.83 9.08
N VAL A 22 -12.52 6.49 8.81
CA VAL A 22 -12.95 5.86 7.54
C VAL A 22 -12.71 6.78 6.34
N CYS A 23 -13.04 8.07 6.45
CA CYS A 23 -12.87 9.03 5.36
C CYS A 23 -11.38 9.26 5.04
N TYR A 24 -10.55 9.42 6.07
CA TYR A 24 -9.09 9.45 5.95
C TYR A 24 -8.56 8.19 5.27
N SER A 25 -9.11 7.03 5.64
CA SER A 25 -8.79 5.73 5.03
C SER A 25 -9.07 5.69 3.54
N ALA A 26 -10.30 6.06 3.16
CA ALA A 26 -10.70 6.07 1.76
C ALA A 26 -9.81 6.99 0.92
N THR A 27 -9.45 8.15 1.46
CA THR A 27 -8.62 9.15 0.77
C THR A 27 -7.20 8.64 0.55
N ARG A 28 -6.60 7.99 1.55
CA ARG A 28 -5.25 7.42 1.49
C ARG A 28 -5.20 6.24 0.51
N LEU A 29 -6.25 5.40 0.51
CA LEU A 29 -6.41 4.28 -0.42
C LEU A 29 -6.47 4.76 -1.88
N GLN A 30 -7.27 5.80 -2.17
CA GLN A 30 -7.43 6.34 -3.52
C GLN A 30 -6.12 6.88 -4.09
N ARG A 31 -5.32 7.56 -3.28
CA ARG A 31 -3.99 8.06 -3.72
C ARG A 31 -3.10 6.89 -4.17
N ARG A 32 -3.14 5.75 -3.48
CA ARG A 32 -2.29 4.60 -3.82
C ARG A 32 -2.60 4.00 -5.20
N PHE A 33 -3.88 3.93 -5.59
CA PHE A 33 -4.25 3.45 -6.94
C PHE A 33 -3.67 4.33 -8.06
N GLY A 34 -3.40 5.61 -7.80
CA GLY A 34 -2.72 6.51 -8.72
C GLY A 34 -1.20 6.35 -8.81
N HIS A 35 -0.58 5.59 -7.90
CA HIS A 35 0.89 5.42 -7.81
C HIS A 35 1.37 4.02 -8.23
N SER A 36 0.59 3.32 -9.04
CA SER A 36 0.97 2.00 -9.59
C SER A 36 2.27 2.09 -10.39
N ILE A 37 3.21 1.16 -10.17
CA ILE A 37 4.38 0.96 -11.05
C ILE A 37 3.92 0.33 -12.35
N ASN A 38 4.47 0.79 -13.47
CA ASN A 38 4.20 0.27 -14.80
C ASN A 38 5.47 -0.31 -15.43
N GLU A 39 5.32 -1.20 -16.41
CA GLU A 39 6.43 -1.89 -17.08
C GLU A 39 7.37 -0.97 -17.87
N GLN A 40 6.96 0.28 -18.07
CA GLN A 40 7.72 1.32 -18.78
C GLN A 40 8.39 2.32 -17.82
N ASP A 41 8.09 2.25 -16.52
CA ASP A 41 8.67 3.16 -15.54
C ASP A 41 10.12 2.76 -15.27
N THR A 42 11.06 3.68 -15.51
CA THR A 42 12.46 3.47 -15.14
C THR A 42 12.60 3.43 -13.62
N GLN A 43 13.71 2.85 -13.14
CA GLN A 43 14.01 2.83 -11.70
C GLN A 43 13.95 4.24 -11.06
N SER A 44 14.46 5.26 -11.74
CA SER A 44 14.39 6.65 -11.25
C SER A 44 12.97 7.18 -11.14
N MET A 45 12.10 6.89 -12.13
CA MET A 45 10.68 7.28 -12.09
C MET A 45 9.93 6.57 -10.96
N VAL A 46 10.25 5.30 -10.70
CA VAL A 46 9.66 4.54 -9.59
C VAL A 46 10.05 5.15 -8.25
N VAL A 47 11.34 5.46 -8.05
CA VAL A 47 11.83 6.09 -6.81
C VAL A 47 11.28 7.50 -6.65
N GLU A 48 11.16 8.30 -7.72
CA GLU A 48 10.53 9.62 -7.65
C GLU A 48 9.06 9.53 -7.20
N ARG A 49 8.34 8.49 -7.66
CA ARG A 49 6.91 8.30 -7.38
C ARG A 49 6.62 7.69 -6.00
N LEU A 50 7.42 6.71 -5.59
CA LEU A 50 7.20 5.92 -4.37
C LEU A 50 8.15 6.28 -3.23
N GLY A 51 9.17 7.08 -3.50
CA GLY A 51 10.29 7.30 -2.60
C GLY A 51 11.28 6.13 -2.63
N GLU A 52 12.22 6.17 -1.70
CA GLU A 52 13.22 5.12 -1.53
C GLU A 52 12.57 3.79 -1.11
N PRO A 53 13.07 2.65 -1.60
CA PRO A 53 12.61 1.34 -1.17
C PRO A 53 12.85 1.15 0.33
N GLU A 54 11.92 0.50 1.01
CA GLU A 54 12.04 0.19 2.44
C GLU A 54 13.11 -0.87 2.69
N ARG A 55 13.25 -1.82 1.76
CA ARG A 55 14.29 -2.84 1.80
C ARG A 55 14.69 -3.30 0.40
N THR A 56 15.92 -3.77 0.30
CA THR A 56 16.45 -4.46 -0.88
C THR A 56 16.78 -5.90 -0.49
N ILE A 57 16.27 -6.86 -1.25
CA ILE A 57 16.60 -8.28 -1.06
C ILE A 57 17.88 -8.55 -1.85
N GLU A 58 19.01 -8.61 -1.15
CA GLU A 58 20.35 -8.70 -1.77
C GLU A 58 20.51 -9.88 -2.73
N ALA A 59 19.86 -11.01 -2.43
CA ALA A 59 19.95 -12.22 -3.25
C ALA A 59 19.33 -12.07 -4.66
N THR A 60 18.30 -11.24 -4.80
CA THR A 60 17.55 -11.06 -6.05
C THR A 60 17.64 -9.64 -6.60
N GLN A 61 18.33 -8.74 -5.89
CA GLN A 61 18.30 -7.29 -6.12
C GLN A 61 16.87 -6.72 -6.19
N GLU A 62 15.93 -7.39 -5.53
CA GLU A 62 14.53 -7.00 -5.53
C GLU A 62 14.32 -5.83 -4.57
N LEU A 63 13.79 -4.74 -5.10
CA LEU A 63 13.44 -3.54 -4.35
C LEU A 63 12.01 -3.67 -3.84
N VAL A 64 11.80 -3.37 -2.56
CA VAL A 64 10.51 -3.57 -1.91
C VAL A 64 10.00 -2.27 -1.29
N TRP A 65 8.77 -1.91 -1.64
CA TRP A 65 8.03 -0.81 -1.06
C TRP A 65 6.80 -1.34 -0.32
N THR A 66 6.63 -0.93 0.93
CA THR A 66 5.43 -1.26 1.69
C THR A 66 4.59 -0.02 1.96
N ASP A 67 3.33 -0.04 1.56
CA ASP A 67 2.35 0.98 1.97
C ASP A 67 1.38 0.36 2.98
N ARG A 68 1.47 0.79 4.23
CA ARG A 68 0.65 0.26 5.34
C ARG A 68 -0.48 1.18 5.71
N TYR A 69 -1.68 0.62 5.83
CA TYR A 69 -2.88 1.33 6.21
C TYR A 69 -3.78 0.51 7.17
N LEU A 70 -3.75 0.86 8.45
CA LEU A 70 -4.43 0.10 9.53
C LEU A 70 -4.04 -1.39 9.50
N LEU A 71 -4.99 -2.26 9.16
CA LEU A 71 -4.84 -3.72 9.05
C LEU A 71 -4.66 -4.18 7.60
N ILE A 72 -4.48 -3.26 6.66
CA ILE A 72 -4.29 -3.59 5.25
C ILE A 72 -2.96 -2.98 4.83
N TRP A 73 -2.10 -3.74 4.17
CA TRP A 73 -0.92 -3.18 3.55
C TRP A 73 -0.64 -3.80 2.20
N TRP A 74 0.05 -3.04 1.36
CA TRP A 74 0.51 -3.48 0.06
C TRP A 74 2.01 -3.54 0.06
N GLU A 75 2.53 -4.61 -0.52
CA GLU A 75 3.93 -4.80 -0.75
C GLU A 75 4.14 -4.85 -2.27
N GLU A 76 4.80 -3.84 -2.81
CA GLU A 76 5.26 -3.84 -4.20
C GLU A 76 6.71 -4.25 -4.24
N ARG A 77 6.99 -5.28 -5.02
CA ARG A 77 8.34 -5.77 -5.25
C ARG A 77 8.68 -5.64 -6.71
N VAL A 78 9.83 -5.05 -7.00
CA VAL A 78 10.30 -4.85 -8.37
C VAL A 78 11.74 -5.28 -8.50
N VAL A 79 12.01 -6.08 -9.53
CA VAL A 79 13.37 -6.37 -9.99
C VAL A 79 13.58 -5.58 -11.26
N PHE A 80 14.69 -4.83 -11.33
CA PHE A 80 15.06 -4.08 -12.53
C PHE A 80 16.09 -4.86 -13.35
N GLY A 81 15.94 -4.83 -14.66
CA GLY A 81 16.93 -5.37 -15.59
C GLY A 81 18.11 -4.42 -15.79
N ASN A 82 19.14 -4.90 -16.50
CA ASN A 82 20.30 -4.09 -16.87
C ASN A 82 19.94 -2.92 -17.81
N ASP A 83 18.78 -2.97 -18.46
CA ASP A 83 18.20 -1.91 -19.27
C ASP A 83 17.54 -0.80 -18.43
N GLY A 84 17.51 -0.96 -17.10
CA GLY A 84 16.90 0.00 -16.17
C GLY A 84 15.38 -0.05 -16.14
N LEU A 85 14.77 -1.05 -16.79
CA LEU A 85 13.32 -1.27 -16.83
C LEU A 85 12.92 -2.41 -15.88
N PRO A 86 11.65 -2.45 -15.44
CA PRO A 86 11.16 -3.53 -14.59
C PRO A 86 11.20 -4.86 -15.34
N LEU A 87 11.94 -5.83 -14.80
CA LEU A 87 11.98 -7.21 -15.24
C LEU A 87 10.80 -7.99 -14.66
N SER A 88 10.52 -7.79 -13.37
CA SER A 88 9.36 -8.36 -12.68
C SER A 88 8.74 -7.35 -11.74
N ILE A 89 7.40 -7.33 -11.71
CA ILE A 89 6.59 -6.50 -10.82
C ILE A 89 5.63 -7.43 -10.10
N THR A 90 5.75 -7.50 -8.78
CA THR A 90 4.85 -8.27 -7.93
C THR A 90 4.17 -7.34 -6.95
N ARG A 91 2.84 -7.31 -6.96
CA ARG A 91 2.03 -6.58 -5.98
C ARG A 91 1.30 -7.57 -5.10
N LEU A 92 1.62 -7.52 -3.82
CA LEU A 92 0.97 -8.30 -2.78
C LEU A 92 0.08 -7.36 -1.96
N LYS A 93 -1.11 -7.83 -1.63
CA LYS A 93 -1.97 -7.24 -0.62
C LYS A 93 -2.04 -8.15 0.58
N HIS A 94 -1.90 -7.55 1.74
CA HIS A 94 -1.94 -8.22 3.01
C HIS A 94 -3.09 -7.63 3.84
N VAL A 95 -3.86 -8.50 4.48
CA VAL A 95 -4.96 -8.12 5.37
C VAL A 95 -4.80 -8.84 6.70
N GLY A 96 -4.65 -8.09 7.78
CA GLY A 96 -4.52 -8.58 9.14
C GLY A 96 -3.52 -7.76 9.96
N VAL A 97 -2.84 -8.44 10.87
CA VAL A 97 -1.72 -7.88 11.64
C VAL A 97 -0.41 -8.50 11.13
N PRO A 98 0.76 -7.85 11.27
CA PRO A 98 2.01 -8.34 10.68
C PRO A 98 2.34 -9.82 10.96
N TRP A 99 2.00 -10.34 12.15
CA TRP A 99 2.24 -11.74 12.54
C TRP A 99 1.09 -12.71 12.18
N LEU A 100 -0.07 -12.21 11.79
CA LEU A 100 -1.24 -13.01 11.40
C LEU A 100 -2.03 -12.25 10.33
N HIS A 101 -1.72 -12.54 9.08
CA HIS A 101 -2.36 -11.91 7.94
C HIS A 101 -2.57 -12.90 6.81
N MET A 102 -3.56 -12.58 5.98
CA MET A 102 -3.78 -13.23 4.70
C MET A 102 -3.09 -12.41 3.62
N THR A 103 -2.28 -13.07 2.79
CA THR A 103 -1.61 -12.46 1.64
C THR A 103 -2.30 -12.91 0.36
N SER A 104 -2.59 -11.96 -0.52
CA SER A 104 -3.14 -12.19 -1.86
C SER A 104 -2.27 -11.46 -2.87
N THR A 105 -1.93 -12.11 -3.97
CA THR A 105 -1.31 -11.45 -5.12
C THR A 105 -2.39 -10.66 -5.86
N GLU A 106 -2.20 -9.35 -5.99
CA GLU A 106 -3.12 -8.48 -6.76
C GLU A 106 -2.70 -8.34 -8.22
N TYR A 107 -1.39 -8.33 -8.46
CA TYR A 107 -0.81 -8.18 -9.79
C TYR A 107 0.55 -8.84 -9.80
N GLU A 108 0.83 -9.57 -10.87
CA GLU A 108 2.12 -10.18 -11.12
C GLU A 108 2.41 -10.06 -12.61
N HIS A 109 3.57 -9.48 -12.90
CA HIS A 109 4.08 -9.37 -14.25
C HIS A 109 5.55 -9.75 -14.26
N THR A 110 5.95 -10.55 -15.23
CA THR A 110 7.34 -10.91 -15.48
C THR A 110 7.61 -10.86 -16.97
N ARG A 111 8.54 -10.00 -17.39
CA ARG A 111 8.95 -9.90 -18.80
C ARG A 111 9.59 -11.22 -19.23
N GLY A 112 9.07 -11.81 -20.31
CA GLY A 112 9.60 -13.06 -20.88
C GLY A 112 8.96 -14.34 -20.35
N CYS A 113 7.89 -14.27 -19.55
CA CYS A 113 6.98 -15.41 -19.39
C CYS A 113 6.12 -15.55 -20.67
N PRO A 114 6.05 -16.76 -21.28
CA PRO A 114 5.20 -17.01 -22.44
C PRO A 114 3.69 -16.88 -22.14
#